data_AF-A0AAE4V4B7-F1
#
_entry.id   AF-A0AAE4V4B7-F1
#
_cell.length_a   1.000
_cell.length_b   1.000
_cell.length_c   1.000
_cell.angle_alpha   90.00
_cell.angle_beta   90.00
_cell.angle_gamma   90.00
#
_symmetry.space_group_name_H-M   'P 1'
#
loop_
_entity.id
_entity.type
_entity.pdbx_description
1 polymer ?
#
loop_
_entity_poly.entity_id
_entity_poly.type
_entity_poly.pdbx_seq_one_letter_code
_entity_poly.pdbx_strand_id
1 'polypeptide(L)'
;MAARWITQITGSFEDKKRWRRYKARKEQLPTSYRTGIDGIERYFMYAGSIVKGDVLMQMLEDLADLIERAAADGTPIRDIVGDDPVEFADTFIQNYSDGQWINKERKRLTDALDKAADEGVNAPETENRP
;
A
#
# COMPACT_ATOMS: atom_id res chain seq x y z
N MET A 1 -6.93 -10.69 29.14
CA MET A 1 -5.65 -10.77 28.38
C MET A 1 -5.62 -12.01 27.47
N ALA A 2 -6.63 -12.21 26.60
CA ALA A 2 -6.76 -13.39 25.74
C ALA A 2 -6.97 -13.05 24.25
N ALA A 3 -6.52 -11.88 23.78
CA ALA A 3 -6.90 -11.37 22.46
C ALA A 3 -5.78 -11.42 21.40
N ARG A 4 -4.50 -11.46 21.79
CA ARG A 4 -3.41 -11.21 20.83
C ARG A 4 -3.08 -12.42 19.94
N TRP A 5 -3.29 -13.65 20.43
CA TRP A 5 -3.00 -14.87 19.67
C TRP A 5 -4.11 -15.24 18.68
N ILE A 6 -5.37 -14.97 19.01
CA ILE A 6 -6.52 -15.20 18.11
C ILE A 6 -6.38 -14.30 16.88
N THR A 7 -6.11 -13.00 17.06
CA THR A 7 -5.90 -12.05 15.94
C THR A 7 -4.75 -12.46 15.03
N GLN A 8 -3.67 -13.02 15.59
CA GLN A 8 -2.50 -13.44 14.80
C GLN A 8 -2.80 -14.68 13.93
N ILE A 9 -3.70 -15.56 14.37
CA ILE A 9 -4.14 -16.76 13.62
C ILE A 9 -5.28 -16.42 12.65
N THR A 10 -6.26 -15.61 13.08
CA THR A 10 -7.41 -15.23 12.24
C THR A 10 -6.99 -14.28 11.12
N GLY A 11 -6.03 -13.37 11.35
CA GLY A 11 -5.48 -12.51 10.29
C GLY A 11 -4.87 -13.32 9.15
N SER A 12 -4.05 -14.33 9.46
CA SER A 12 -3.49 -15.23 8.44
C SER A 12 -4.56 -16.03 7.68
N PHE A 13 -5.66 -16.39 8.33
CA PHE A 13 -6.75 -17.12 7.69
C PHE A 13 -7.56 -16.22 6.74
N GLU A 14 -7.85 -15.00 7.15
CA GLU A 14 -8.53 -14.00 6.35
C GLU A 14 -7.69 -13.60 5.12
N ASP A 15 -6.40 -13.35 5.30
CA ASP A 15 -5.45 -13.08 4.21
C ASP A 15 -5.42 -14.24 3.20
N LYS A 16 -5.38 -15.49 3.67
CA LYS A 16 -5.46 -16.68 2.80
C LYS A 16 -6.78 -16.78 2.05
N LYS A 17 -7.89 -16.29 2.61
CA LYS A 17 -9.20 -16.27 1.95
C LYS A 17 -9.26 -15.18 0.89
N ARG A 18 -8.78 -13.97 1.21
CA ARG A 18 -8.66 -12.84 0.27
C ARG A 18 -7.76 -13.19 -0.91
N TRP A 19 -6.58 -13.76 -0.65
CA TRP A 19 -5.67 -14.25 -1.69
C TRP A 19 -6.32 -15.29 -2.61
N ARG A 20 -7.04 -16.27 -2.05
CA ARG A 20 -7.77 -17.27 -2.87
C ARG A 20 -8.85 -16.63 -3.74
N ARG A 21 -9.60 -15.67 -3.20
CA ARG A 21 -10.61 -14.93 -3.96
C ARG A 21 -9.97 -14.12 -5.09
N TYR A 22 -8.90 -13.38 -4.80
CA TYR A 22 -8.15 -12.64 -5.80
C TYR A 22 -7.67 -13.54 -6.95
N LYS A 23 -7.10 -14.71 -6.63
CA LYS A 23 -6.66 -15.64 -7.68
C LYS A 23 -7.81 -16.20 -8.51
N ALA A 24 -8.93 -16.56 -7.88
CA ALA A 24 -10.11 -17.06 -8.60
C ALA A 24 -10.72 -16.01 -9.53
N ARG A 25 -10.70 -14.74 -9.12
CA ARG A 25 -11.11 -13.59 -9.93
C ARG A 25 -10.21 -13.43 -11.15
N LYS A 26 -8.89 -13.40 -10.93
CA LYS A 26 -7.90 -13.32 -12.00
C LYS A 26 -8.04 -14.46 -13.02
N GLU A 27 -8.30 -15.68 -12.57
CA GLU A 27 -8.45 -16.85 -13.47
C GLU A 27 -9.63 -16.73 -14.43
N GLN A 28 -10.67 -15.97 -14.09
CA GLN A 28 -11.86 -15.76 -14.93
C GLN A 28 -11.65 -14.70 -16.03
N LEU A 29 -10.59 -13.91 -15.95
CA LEU A 29 -10.31 -12.87 -16.92
C LEU A 29 -9.87 -13.47 -18.28
N PRO A 30 -10.18 -12.81 -19.41
CA PRO A 30 -9.63 -13.18 -20.71
C PRO A 30 -8.09 -13.11 -20.69
N THR A 31 -7.44 -13.90 -21.54
CA THR A 31 -5.97 -14.10 -21.51
C THR A 31 -5.17 -12.78 -21.59
N SER A 32 -5.60 -11.82 -22.42
CA SER A 32 -4.93 -10.53 -22.53
C SER A 32 -4.89 -9.74 -21.21
N TYR A 33 -6.01 -9.71 -20.48
CA TYR A 33 -6.10 -9.06 -19.18
C TYR A 33 -5.33 -9.81 -18.11
N ARG A 34 -5.35 -11.16 -18.13
CA ARG A 34 -4.54 -11.99 -17.22
C ARG A 34 -3.04 -11.71 -17.37
N THR A 35 -2.55 -11.63 -18.61
CA THR A 35 -1.14 -11.30 -18.86
C THR A 35 -0.79 -9.89 -18.37
N GLY A 36 -1.68 -8.92 -18.57
CA GLY A 36 -1.48 -7.55 -18.09
C GLY A 36 -1.42 -7.46 -16.56
N ILE A 37 -2.42 -8.02 -15.87
CA ILE A 37 -2.48 -8.00 -14.41
C ILE A 37 -1.32 -8.78 -13.78
N ASP A 38 -0.86 -9.89 -14.39
CA ASP A 38 0.33 -10.62 -13.93
C ASP A 38 1.61 -9.77 -14.00
N GLY A 39 1.75 -8.95 -15.04
CA GLY A 39 2.87 -8.02 -15.18
C GLY A 39 2.88 -6.93 -14.10
N ILE A 40 1.72 -6.33 -13.84
CA ILE A 40 1.53 -5.30 -12.81
C ILE A 40 1.73 -5.90 -11.41
N GLU A 41 1.14 -7.07 -11.14
CA GLU A 41 1.31 -7.79 -9.87
C GLU A 41 2.79 -8.09 -9.60
N ARG A 42 3.52 -8.58 -10.62
CA ARG A 42 4.96 -8.79 -10.51
C ARG A 42 5.68 -7.49 -10.19
N TYR A 43 5.36 -6.39 -10.87
CA TYR A 43 5.96 -5.08 -10.59
C TYR A 43 5.70 -4.63 -9.15
N PHE A 44 4.46 -4.74 -8.65
CA PHE A 44 4.11 -4.42 -7.26
C PHE A 44 4.88 -5.25 -6.24
N MET A 45 5.15 -6.53 -6.52
CA MET A 45 5.96 -7.36 -5.62
C MET A 45 7.43 -6.90 -5.53
N TYR A 46 7.97 -6.28 -6.58
CA TYR A 46 9.34 -5.73 -6.57
C TYR A 46 9.38 -4.27 -6.06
N ALA A 47 8.54 -3.40 -6.61
CA ALA A 47 8.46 -1.98 -6.28
C ALA A 47 7.83 -1.74 -4.89
N GLY A 48 6.86 -2.57 -4.50
CA GLY A 48 6.10 -2.47 -3.26
C GLY A 48 6.75 -3.14 -2.05
N SER A 49 8.07 -3.35 -2.06
CA SER A 49 8.85 -3.97 -0.95
C SER A 49 8.81 -3.20 0.39
N ILE A 50 7.94 -2.19 0.50
CA ILE A 50 7.74 -1.29 1.65
C ILE A 50 6.28 -1.31 2.16
N VAL A 51 5.37 -2.07 1.51
CA VAL A 51 3.93 -2.06 1.83
C VAL A 51 3.55 -3.21 2.77
N LYS A 52 2.78 -2.94 3.84
CA LYS A 52 2.24 -3.98 4.74
C LYS A 52 1.32 -4.93 3.96
N GLY A 53 1.32 -6.22 4.30
CA GLY A 53 0.55 -7.25 3.59
C GLY A 53 -0.94 -6.95 3.39
N ASP A 54 -1.59 -6.32 4.37
CA ASP A 54 -3.01 -5.92 4.27
C ASP A 54 -3.24 -4.82 3.21
N VAL A 55 -2.35 -3.82 3.16
CA VAL A 55 -2.40 -2.75 2.17
C VAL A 55 -2.11 -3.29 0.77
N LEU A 56 -1.13 -4.20 0.65
CA LEU A 56 -0.86 -4.89 -0.61
C LEU A 56 -2.08 -5.69 -1.08
N MET A 57 -2.75 -6.40 -0.18
CA MET A 57 -3.97 -7.14 -0.52
C MET A 57 -5.10 -6.22 -0.98
N GLN A 58 -5.27 -5.05 -0.34
CA GLN A 58 -6.24 -4.05 -0.77
C GLN A 58 -5.91 -3.52 -2.18
N MET A 59 -4.64 -3.19 -2.44
CA MET A 59 -4.18 -2.77 -3.76
C MET A 59 -4.47 -3.80 -4.86
N LEU A 60 -4.23 -5.09 -4.58
CA LEU A 60 -4.50 -6.17 -5.53
C LEU A 60 -6.00 -6.37 -5.77
N GLU A 61 -6.83 -6.21 -4.74
CA GLU A 61 -8.29 -6.28 -4.86
C GLU A 61 -8.83 -5.12 -5.71
N ASP A 62 -8.37 -3.89 -5.48
CA ASP A 62 -8.77 -2.71 -6.26
C ASP A 62 -8.27 -2.78 -7.72
N LEU A 63 -7.08 -3.34 -7.95
CA LEU A 63 -6.58 -3.63 -9.29
C LEU A 63 -7.47 -4.66 -10.01
N ALA A 64 -7.89 -5.73 -9.32
CA ALA A 64 -8.80 -6.70 -9.90
C ALA A 64 -10.17 -6.07 -10.24
N ASP A 65 -10.71 -5.21 -9.37
CA ASP A 65 -11.96 -4.48 -9.61
C ASP A 65 -11.86 -3.57 -10.85
N LEU A 66 -10.72 -2.91 -11.06
CA LEU A 66 -10.47 -2.08 -12.24
C LEU A 66 -10.45 -2.92 -13.52
N ILE A 67 -9.67 -4.00 -13.52
CA ILE A 67 -9.49 -4.85 -14.71
C ILE A 67 -10.76 -5.62 -15.07
N GLU A 68 -11.53 -6.10 -14.09
CA GLU A 68 -12.80 -6.78 -14.34
C GLU A 68 -13.83 -5.86 -15.00
N ARG A 69 -13.94 -4.60 -14.54
CA ARG A 69 -14.82 -3.60 -15.17
C ARG A 69 -14.41 -3.35 -16.61
N ALA A 70 -13.12 -3.12 -16.84
CA ALA A 70 -12.62 -2.90 -18.20
C ALA A 70 -12.84 -4.12 -19.10
N ALA A 71 -12.67 -5.33 -18.58
CA ALA A 71 -12.94 -6.55 -19.33
C ALA A 71 -14.44 -6.70 -19.67
N ALA A 72 -15.34 -6.33 -18.75
CA ALA A 72 -16.78 -6.32 -18.98
C ALA A 72 -17.19 -5.27 -20.03
N ASP A 73 -16.52 -4.12 -20.05
CA ASP A 73 -16.75 -3.04 -21.00
C ASP A 73 -16.05 -3.26 -22.36
N GLY A 74 -15.18 -4.27 -22.46
CA GLY A 74 -14.38 -4.54 -23.65
C GLY A 74 -13.21 -3.59 -23.87
N THR A 75 -12.82 -2.82 -22.86
CA THR A 75 -11.76 -1.81 -22.91
C THR A 75 -10.37 -2.46 -22.94
N PRO A 76 -9.57 -2.28 -24.00
CA PRO A 76 -8.22 -2.84 -24.09
C PRO A 76 -7.36 -2.51 -22.87
N ILE A 77 -6.53 -3.46 -22.43
CA ILE A 77 -5.63 -3.27 -21.27
C ILE A 77 -4.76 -2.02 -21.40
N ARG A 78 -4.36 -1.67 -22.63
CA ARG A 78 -3.53 -0.49 -22.93
C ARG A 78 -4.26 0.83 -22.73
N ASP A 79 -5.56 0.84 -22.90
CA ASP A 79 -6.37 2.05 -22.67
C ASP A 79 -6.59 2.28 -21.16
N ILE A 80 -6.36 1.25 -20.33
CA ILE A 80 -6.42 1.34 -18.86
C ILE A 80 -5.08 1.82 -18.29
N VAL A 81 -3.98 1.18 -18.71
CA VAL A 81 -2.65 1.44 -18.15
C VAL A 81 -1.90 2.56 -18.86
N GLY A 82 -2.43 3.03 -20.00
CA GLY A 82 -1.80 4.05 -20.83
C GLY A 82 -0.56 3.56 -21.61
N ASP A 83 0.11 4.53 -22.22
CA ASP A 83 1.33 4.29 -23.00
C ASP A 83 2.52 3.93 -22.09
N ASP A 84 2.56 4.51 -20.88
CA ASP A 84 3.53 4.19 -19.84
C ASP A 84 2.90 3.38 -18.69
N PRO A 85 3.00 2.03 -18.74
CA PRO A 85 2.46 1.17 -17.69
C PRO A 85 3.26 1.24 -16.38
N VAL A 86 4.49 1.77 -16.41
CA VAL A 86 5.29 1.97 -15.20
C VAL A 86 4.79 3.20 -14.46
N GLU A 87 4.55 4.30 -15.17
CA GLU A 87 3.95 5.50 -14.59
C GLU A 87 2.57 5.21 -13.98
N PHE A 88 1.75 4.40 -14.66
CA PHE A 88 0.50 3.90 -14.09
C PHE A 88 0.74 3.13 -12.79
N ALA A 89 1.67 2.18 -12.79
CA ALA A 89 1.94 1.35 -11.62
C ALA A 89 2.47 2.18 -10.43
N ASP A 90 3.37 3.13 -10.67
CA ASP A 90 3.90 4.03 -9.65
C ASP A 90 2.82 4.94 -9.07
N THR A 91 2.00 5.54 -9.93
CA THR A 91 0.85 6.35 -9.51
C THR A 91 -0.15 5.51 -8.70
N PHE A 92 -0.39 4.28 -9.15
CA PHE A 92 -1.25 3.34 -8.43
C PHE A 92 -0.69 3.04 -7.04
N ILE A 93 0.61 2.75 -6.90
CA ILE A 93 1.27 2.52 -5.61
C ILE A 93 1.17 3.77 -4.71
N GLN A 94 1.38 4.96 -5.29
CA GLN A 94 1.37 6.23 -4.55
C GLN A 94 0.03 6.48 -3.82
N ASN A 95 -1.09 6.09 -4.43
CA ASN A 95 -2.42 6.18 -3.82
C ASN A 95 -2.56 5.40 -2.50
N TYR A 96 -1.66 4.44 -2.24
CA TYR A 96 -1.67 3.60 -1.04
C TYR A 96 -0.47 3.85 -0.12
N SER A 97 0.60 4.50 -0.61
CA SER A 97 1.79 4.83 0.21
C SER A 97 1.54 5.94 1.23
N ASP A 98 0.60 6.85 0.95
CA ASP A 98 0.27 7.96 1.85
C ASP A 98 -0.53 7.51 3.10
N GLY A 99 -1.04 6.28 3.13
CA GLY A 99 -2.04 5.87 4.10
C GLY A 99 -1.53 5.38 5.47
N GLN A 100 -0.39 4.68 5.56
CA GLN A 100 -0.11 3.89 6.79
C GLN A 100 1.33 3.89 7.32
N TRP A 101 2.36 4.11 6.50
CA TRP A 101 3.75 4.11 6.95
C TRP A 101 4.30 5.54 7.08
N ILE A 102 4.05 6.41 6.09
CA ILE A 102 4.48 7.81 6.15
C ILE A 102 3.73 8.60 7.23
N ASN A 103 2.48 8.28 7.56
CA ASN A 103 1.77 8.92 8.67
C ASN A 103 2.43 8.65 10.02
N LYS A 104 2.97 7.44 10.22
CA LYS A 104 3.70 7.09 11.44
C LYS A 104 5.05 7.79 11.50
N GLU A 105 5.73 7.91 10.37
CA GLU A 105 7.04 8.57 10.29
C GLU A 105 6.92 10.11 10.35
N ARG A 106 5.90 10.71 9.72
CA ARG A 106 5.53 12.12 9.87
C ARG A 106 5.21 12.44 11.32
N LYS A 107 4.41 11.59 11.99
CA LYS A 107 4.14 11.75 13.42
C LYS A 107 5.43 11.68 14.26
N ARG A 108 6.31 10.70 14.00
CA ARG A 108 7.60 10.61 14.70
C ARG A 108 8.49 11.83 14.49
N LEU A 109 8.53 12.36 13.26
CA LEU A 109 9.26 13.59 12.93
C LEU A 109 8.67 14.79 13.68
N THR A 110 7.35 14.96 13.68
CA THR A 110 6.65 16.01 14.45
C THR A 110 6.92 15.87 15.95
N ASP A 111 6.70 14.69 16.53
CA ASP A 111 6.93 14.43 17.95
C ASP A 111 8.41 14.72 18.36
N ALA A 112 9.38 14.44 17.48
CA ALA A 112 10.80 14.72 17.74
C ALA A 112 11.13 16.21 17.70
N LEU A 113 10.52 16.97 16.77
CA LEU A 113 10.72 18.42 16.65
C LEU A 113 10.01 19.18 17.79
N ASP A 114 8.80 18.77 18.16
CA ASP A 114 8.07 19.34 19.30
C ASP A 114 8.86 19.14 20.59
N LYS A 115 9.39 17.94 20.82
CA LYS A 115 10.26 17.65 21.96
C LYS A 115 11.54 18.50 21.97
N ALA A 116 12.18 18.69 20.81
CA ALA A 116 13.37 19.54 20.71
C ALA A 116 13.05 21.03 20.96
N ALA A 117 11.87 21.50 20.55
CA ALA A 117 11.40 22.85 20.83
C ALA A 117 11.13 23.06 22.33
N ASP A 118 10.50 22.08 23.00
CA ASP A 118 10.24 22.12 24.44
C ASP A 118 11.51 22.07 25.30
N GLU A 119 12.53 21.32 24.84
CA GLU A 119 13.85 21.25 25.49
C GLU A 119 14.67 22.55 25.27
N GLY A 120 14.52 23.21 24.12
CA GLY A 120 15.18 24.49 23.81
C GLY A 120 14.59 25.70 24.56
N VAL A 121 13.32 25.64 24.96
CA VAL A 121 12.65 26.70 25.74
C VAL A 121 12.92 26.60 27.25
N ASN A 122 13.35 25.42 27.74
CA ASN A 122 13.65 25.18 29.17
C ASN A 122 15.15 25.14 29.52
N ALA A 123 16.04 25.49 28.58
CA ALA A 123 17.45 25.63 28.92
C ALA A 123 17.62 26.82 29.88
N PRO A 124 18.11 26.63 31.12
CA PRO A 124 18.36 27.76 32.01
C PRO A 124 19.40 28.66 31.35
N GLU A 125 19.04 29.93 31.16
CA GLU A 125 19.98 30.97 30.74
C GLU A 125 21.19 30.89 31.68
N THR A 126 22.31 30.37 31.17
CA THR A 126 23.57 30.45 31.88
C THR A 126 23.99 31.91 31.83
N GLU A 127 23.60 32.63 32.87
CA GLU A 127 24.02 33.98 33.20
C GLU A 127 25.55 34.04 33.22
N ASN A 128 26.14 34.34 32.07
CA ASN A 128 27.50 34.80 31.95
C ASN A 128 27.45 36.32 31.87
N ARG A 129 27.62 36.97 33.02
CA ARG A 129 28.12 38.35 33.09
C ARG A 129 29.61 38.33 33.40
N PRO A 130 30.37 39.29 32.86
CA PRO A 130 31.83 39.27 32.83
C PRO A 130 32.49 39.39 34.21
#